data_AF-A0A1B7LLJ9-F1
#
_entry.id   AF-A0A1B7LLJ9-F1
#
_cell.length_a   1.000
_cell.length_b   1.000
_cell.length_c   1.000
_cell.angle_alpha   90.00
_cell.angle_beta   90.00
_cell.angle_gamma   90.00
#
_symmetry.space_group_name_H-M   'P 1'
#
loop_
_entity.id
_entity.type
_entity.pdbx_description
1 polymer ?
#
loop_
_entity_poly.entity_id
_entity_poly.type
_entity_poly.pdbx_seq_one_letter_code
_entity_poly.pdbx_strand_id
1 'polypeptide(L)'
;MVKNIIALILSFMFIIFIASYRVSALRDKESYEYACYETENSFLNNIGLDKLRSKFFDKFKIFDANREENKNLIKANRELNKEIKEKLKENKSNLSQDTWKEIRSYKNEINDMKISTREKVKDLIDKQKEYLQNSNYSDESIEEFINVLISAQELKRESIEFEKNYLHKINDLI
;
A
#
# COMPACT_ATOMS: atom_id res chain seq x y z
N MET A 1 25.56 20.89 0.39
CA MET A 1 24.20 21.22 -0.11
C MET A 1 23.50 20.04 -0.77
N VAL A 2 24.09 19.35 -1.76
CA VAL A 2 23.43 18.24 -2.49
C VAL A 2 23.04 17.06 -1.59
N LYS A 3 23.89 16.64 -0.63
CA LYS A 3 23.56 15.57 0.34
C LYS A 3 22.32 15.87 1.18
N ASN A 4 22.10 17.12 1.55
CA ASN A 4 20.94 17.54 2.35
C ASN A 4 19.65 17.51 1.53
N ILE A 5 19.74 17.82 0.23
CA ILE A 5 18.59 17.79 -0.69
C ILE A 5 18.16 16.35 -0.98
N ILE A 6 19.12 15.44 -1.21
CA ILE A 6 18.82 14.01 -1.43
C ILE A 6 18.21 13.39 -0.17
N ALA A 7 18.78 13.66 1.01
CA ALA A 7 18.22 13.21 2.29
C ALA A 7 16.79 13.74 2.52
N LEU A 8 16.52 15.00 2.15
CA LEU A 8 15.18 15.61 2.23
C LEU A 8 14.19 14.91 1.28
N ILE A 9 14.59 14.62 0.04
CA ILE A 9 13.76 13.92 -0.95
C ILE A 9 13.44 12.51 -0.47
N LEU A 10 14.44 11.75 -0.02
CA LEU A 10 14.24 10.38 0.46
C LEU A 10 13.41 10.35 1.74
N SER A 11 13.62 11.30 2.67
CA SER A 11 12.77 11.46 3.85
C SER A 11 11.33 11.78 3.46
N PHE A 12 11.12 12.58 2.42
CA PHE A 12 9.78 12.90 1.92
C PHE A 12 9.12 11.72 1.21
N MET A 13 9.86 10.98 0.37
CA MET A 13 9.40 9.72 -0.22
C MET A 13 9.07 8.69 0.86
N PHE A 14 9.84 8.64 1.94
CA PHE A 14 9.57 7.82 3.11
C PHE A 14 8.31 8.27 3.87
N ILE A 15 8.08 9.58 3.98
CA ILE A 15 6.83 10.13 4.56
C ILE A 15 5.63 9.79 3.67
N ILE A 16 5.70 9.99 2.35
CA ILE A 16 4.65 9.57 1.40
C ILE A 16 4.43 8.08 1.50
N PHE A 17 5.51 7.31 1.59
CA PHE A 17 5.47 5.87 1.78
C PHE A 17 4.72 5.53 3.05
N ILE A 18 5.13 6.03 4.23
CA ILE A 18 4.44 5.83 5.52
C ILE A 18 2.99 6.32 5.48
N ALA A 19 2.71 7.47 4.87
CA ALA A 19 1.36 8.00 4.70
C ALA A 19 0.51 7.10 3.78
N SER A 20 1.13 6.41 2.83
CA SER A 20 0.50 5.39 1.99
C SER A 20 0.49 3.99 2.63
N TYR A 21 1.34 3.77 3.65
CA TYR A 21 1.59 2.52 4.38
C TYR A 21 0.91 2.41 5.73
N ARG A 22 0.38 3.51 6.28
CA ARG A 22 -0.73 3.40 7.21
C ARG A 22 -1.78 2.62 6.45
N VAL A 23 -1.89 1.33 6.76
CA VAL A 23 -2.75 0.34 6.09
C VAL A 23 -4.21 0.74 6.35
N SER A 24 -4.62 1.79 5.65
CA SER A 24 -5.88 2.52 5.76
C SER A 24 -6.96 1.88 4.87
N ALA A 25 -6.77 0.62 4.51
CA ALA A 25 -7.90 -0.22 4.13
C ALA A 25 -8.68 -0.72 5.36
N LEU A 26 -8.17 -0.50 6.59
CA LEU A 26 -8.75 -1.04 7.83
C LEU A 26 -8.73 -0.07 9.04
N ARG A 27 -8.67 1.25 8.83
CA ARG A 27 -8.87 2.23 9.92
C ARG A 27 -9.95 3.23 9.53
N ASP A 28 -10.84 3.52 10.48
CA ASP A 28 -12.04 4.34 10.33
C ASP A 28 -11.81 5.73 9.71
N LYS A 29 -12.89 6.21 9.10
CA LYS A 29 -13.04 7.33 8.15
C LYS A 29 -12.54 8.71 8.56
N GLU A 30 -12.11 8.97 9.80
CA GLU A 30 -11.93 10.35 10.28
C GLU A 30 -10.48 10.87 10.26
N SER A 31 -9.50 10.08 9.83
CA SER A 31 -8.07 10.46 9.97
C SER A 31 -7.31 10.69 8.66
N TYR A 32 -7.99 10.67 7.50
CA TYR A 32 -7.31 10.70 6.18
C TYR A 32 -7.60 11.92 5.31
N GLU A 33 -8.56 12.76 5.65
CA GLU A 33 -9.11 13.69 4.67
C GLU A 33 -8.35 15.01 4.51
N TYR A 34 -7.13 15.15 5.05
CA TYR A 34 -6.42 16.45 4.98
C TYR A 34 -4.90 16.45 4.79
N ALA A 35 -4.26 15.34 4.40
CA ALA A 35 -2.78 15.32 4.37
C ALA A 35 -2.11 15.39 2.99
N CYS A 36 -2.64 14.84 1.90
CA CYS A 36 -1.77 14.56 0.74
C CYS A 36 -2.50 14.53 -0.61
N TYR A 37 -2.97 15.65 -1.16
CA TYR A 37 -3.42 15.59 -2.58
C TYR A 37 -3.13 16.80 -3.47
N GLU A 38 -2.94 18.02 -2.97
CA GLU A 38 -2.76 19.17 -3.88
C GLU A 38 -1.40 19.88 -3.78
N THR A 39 -0.67 19.71 -2.69
CA THR A 39 0.66 20.33 -2.50
C THR A 39 1.84 19.43 -2.85
N GLU A 40 1.64 18.11 -2.97
CA GLU A 40 2.73 17.15 -3.25
C GLU A 40 3.25 17.26 -4.69
N ASN A 41 2.38 17.34 -5.71
CA ASN A 41 2.82 17.32 -7.11
C ASN A 41 3.57 18.60 -7.54
N SER A 42 3.26 19.76 -6.95
CA SER A 42 3.94 21.01 -7.28
C SER A 42 5.29 21.15 -6.54
N PHE A 43 5.40 20.58 -5.34
CA PHE A 43 6.63 20.63 -4.55
C PHE A 43 7.67 19.60 -5.01
N LEU A 44 7.23 18.39 -5.41
CA LEU A 44 8.10 17.34 -5.96
C LEU A 44 8.83 17.79 -7.23
N ASN A 45 8.20 18.61 -8.08
CA ASN A 45 8.85 19.14 -9.28
C ASN A 45 9.94 20.20 -8.99
N ASN A 46 10.05 20.72 -7.76
CA ASN A 46 10.92 21.88 -7.47
C ASN A 46 12.23 21.56 -6.71
N ILE A 47 12.43 20.33 -6.19
CA ILE A 47 13.58 20.01 -5.31
C ILE A 47 14.74 19.28 -6.04
N GLY A 48 14.71 19.18 -7.37
CA GLY A 48 15.74 18.46 -8.13
C GLY A 48 15.52 16.94 -8.19
N LEU A 49 14.28 16.51 -7.92
CA LEU A 49 13.78 15.17 -8.24
C LEU A 49 13.98 14.83 -9.71
N ASP A 50 14.00 15.80 -10.63
CA ASP A 50 14.25 15.57 -12.04
C ASP A 50 15.60 14.89 -12.32
N LYS A 51 16.64 15.18 -11.52
CA LYS A 51 17.95 14.51 -11.66
C LYS A 51 17.94 13.08 -11.12
N LEU A 52 17.18 12.83 -10.06
CA LEU A 52 16.97 11.49 -9.48
C LEU A 52 16.08 10.64 -10.39
N ARG A 53 15.01 11.24 -10.89
CA ARG A 53 14.05 10.65 -11.82
C ARG A 53 14.67 10.41 -13.19
N SER A 54 15.63 11.23 -13.65
CA SER A 54 16.36 10.92 -14.89
C SER A 54 17.34 9.77 -14.70
N LYS A 55 18.04 9.68 -13.55
CA LYS A 55 18.97 8.58 -13.26
C LYS A 55 18.28 7.24 -13.01
N PHE A 56 17.10 7.24 -12.36
CA PHE A 56 16.35 6.03 -12.00
C PHE A 56 14.98 5.97 -12.68
N PHE A 57 14.89 6.49 -13.91
CA PHE A 57 13.64 6.69 -14.63
C PHE A 57 12.78 5.43 -14.70
N ASP A 58 13.38 4.29 -15.05
CA ASP A 58 12.67 3.03 -15.19
C ASP A 58 12.04 2.57 -13.87
N LYS A 59 12.75 2.77 -12.76
CA LYS A 59 12.26 2.42 -11.42
C LYS A 59 11.11 3.33 -10.98
N PHE A 60 11.22 4.64 -11.25
CA PHE A 60 10.12 5.57 -10.98
C PHE A 60 8.89 5.28 -11.85
N LYS A 61 9.07 4.88 -13.11
CA LYS A 61 7.97 4.47 -13.98
C LYS A 61 7.24 3.25 -13.41
N ILE A 62 7.97 2.25 -12.92
CA ILE A 62 7.40 1.09 -12.23
C ILE A 62 6.66 1.52 -10.96
N PHE A 63 7.29 2.35 -10.13
CA PHE A 63 6.69 2.84 -8.89
C PHE A 63 5.39 3.63 -9.11
N ASP A 64 5.37 4.51 -10.13
CA ASP A 64 4.19 5.30 -10.50
C ASP A 64 3.07 4.42 -11.07
N ALA A 65 3.40 3.49 -11.97
CA ALA A 65 2.43 2.53 -12.51
C ALA A 65 1.83 1.68 -11.38
N ASN A 66 2.68 1.18 -10.47
CA ASN A 66 2.24 0.37 -9.37
C ASN A 66 1.30 1.11 -8.41
N ARG A 67 1.56 2.41 -8.18
CA ARG A 67 0.72 3.27 -7.35
C ARG A 67 -0.70 3.38 -7.89
N GLU A 68 -0.86 3.64 -9.19
CA GLU A 68 -2.18 3.86 -9.79
C GLU A 68 -2.99 2.57 -9.88
N GLU A 69 -2.35 1.46 -10.30
CA GLU A 69 -2.97 0.14 -10.30
C GLU A 69 -3.45 -0.26 -8.91
N ASN A 70 -2.62 -0.04 -7.88
CA ASN A 70 -2.99 -0.32 -6.49
C ASN A 70 -4.19 0.53 -6.02
N LYS A 71 -4.28 1.80 -6.45
CA LYS A 71 -5.41 2.67 -6.12
C LYS A 71 -6.72 2.14 -6.70
N ASN A 72 -6.70 1.73 -7.96
CA ASN A 72 -7.87 1.15 -8.63
C ASN A 72 -8.30 -0.17 -7.98
N LEU A 73 -7.35 -1.05 -7.65
CA LEU A 73 -7.62 -2.31 -6.95
C LEU A 73 -8.23 -2.09 -5.56
N ILE A 74 -7.72 -1.14 -4.77
CA ILE A 74 -8.27 -0.80 -3.45
C ILE A 74 -9.71 -0.34 -3.57
N LYS A 75 -10.01 0.51 -4.56
CA LYS A 75 -11.36 1.02 -4.78
C LYS A 75 -12.33 -0.12 -5.09
N ALA A 76 -11.98 -0.97 -6.06
CA ALA A 76 -12.79 -2.12 -6.44
C ALA A 76 -13.04 -3.08 -5.26
N ASN A 77 -12.01 -3.38 -4.46
CA ASN A 77 -12.18 -4.25 -3.27
C ASN A 77 -13.08 -3.64 -2.20
N ARG A 78 -13.02 -2.32 -1.99
CA ARG A 78 -13.88 -1.64 -1.02
C ARG A 78 -15.35 -1.71 -1.46
N GLU A 79 -15.61 -1.51 -2.75
CA GLU A 79 -16.94 -1.64 -3.34
C GLU A 79 -17.48 -3.07 -3.17
N LEU A 80 -16.71 -4.08 -3.60
CA LEU A 80 -17.09 -5.49 -3.46
C LEU A 80 -17.35 -5.90 -1.99
N ASN A 81 -16.48 -5.49 -1.06
CA ASN A 81 -16.67 -5.78 0.36
C ASN A 81 -17.93 -5.11 0.93
N LYS A 82 -18.29 -3.92 0.44
CA LYS A 82 -19.52 -3.23 0.85
C LYS A 82 -20.75 -4.00 0.37
N GLU A 83 -20.76 -4.40 -0.90
CA GLU A 83 -21.84 -5.21 -1.49
C GLU A 83 -22.03 -6.54 -0.74
N ILE A 84 -20.93 -7.26 -0.48
CA ILE A 84 -20.97 -8.51 0.30
C ILE A 84 -21.54 -8.28 1.70
N LYS A 85 -21.16 -7.18 2.38
CA LYS A 85 -21.70 -6.84 3.70
C LYS A 85 -23.21 -6.57 3.66
N GLU A 86 -23.71 -5.98 2.58
CA GLU A 86 -25.15 -5.74 2.38
C GLU A 86 -25.87 -7.07 2.13
N LYS A 87 -25.41 -7.90 1.19
CA LYS A 87 -25.97 -9.23 0.92
C LYS A 87 -26.00 -10.13 2.15
N LEU A 88 -24.94 -10.12 2.96
CA LEU A 88 -24.89 -10.89 4.21
C LEU A 88 -25.92 -10.43 5.25
N LYS A 89 -26.27 -9.14 5.27
CA LYS A 89 -27.31 -8.62 6.15
C LYS A 89 -28.69 -9.06 5.68
N GLU A 90 -28.93 -8.98 4.38
CA GLU A 90 -30.20 -9.36 3.75
C GLU A 90 -30.47 -10.86 3.87
N ASN A 91 -29.45 -11.71 3.64
CA ASN A 91 -29.60 -13.17 3.65
C ASN A 91 -29.31 -13.81 5.02
N LYS A 92 -29.24 -13.03 6.09
CA LYS A 92 -28.73 -13.49 7.39
C LYS A 92 -29.44 -14.74 7.94
N SER A 93 -30.76 -14.81 7.78
CA SER A 93 -31.60 -15.93 8.23
C SER A 93 -31.63 -17.12 7.27
N ASN A 94 -31.20 -16.92 6.02
CA ASN A 94 -31.32 -17.91 4.94
C ASN A 94 -30.04 -18.73 4.75
N LEU A 95 -28.91 -18.22 5.25
CA LEU A 95 -27.62 -18.92 5.16
C LEU A 95 -27.50 -20.01 6.23
N SER A 96 -27.06 -21.19 5.81
CA SER A 96 -26.81 -22.31 6.71
C SER A 96 -25.67 -21.99 7.69
N GLN A 97 -25.64 -22.72 8.82
CA GLN A 97 -24.56 -22.59 9.79
C GLN A 97 -23.20 -22.95 9.18
N ASP A 98 -23.15 -23.90 8.24
CA ASP A 98 -21.92 -24.32 7.58
C ASP A 98 -21.43 -23.26 6.60
N THR A 99 -22.34 -22.62 5.84
CA THR A 99 -22.01 -21.44 5.01
C THR A 99 -21.42 -20.31 5.87
N TRP A 100 -22.00 -20.05 7.05
CA TRP A 100 -21.45 -19.07 7.99
C TRP A 100 -20.06 -19.42 8.52
N LYS A 101 -19.76 -20.71 8.75
CA LYS A 101 -18.42 -21.16 9.14
C LYS A 101 -17.42 -20.93 8.02
N GLU A 102 -17.79 -21.24 6.78
CA GLU A 102 -16.92 -21.06 5.62
C GLU A 102 -16.62 -19.58 5.35
N ILE A 103 -17.64 -18.72 5.39
CA ILE A 103 -17.46 -17.25 5.29
C ILE A 103 -16.51 -16.74 6.39
N ARG A 104 -16.61 -17.27 7.61
CA ARG A 104 -15.73 -16.89 8.72
C ARG A 104 -14.28 -17.37 8.47
N SER A 105 -14.11 -18.58 7.93
CA SER A 105 -12.79 -19.09 7.52
C SER A 105 -12.11 -18.15 6.52
N TYR A 106 -12.82 -17.80 5.44
CA TYR A 106 -12.29 -16.87 4.43
C TYR A 106 -11.94 -15.49 5.00
N LYS A 107 -12.75 -14.96 5.94
CA LYS A 107 -12.43 -13.70 6.63
C LYS A 107 -11.18 -13.80 7.50
N ASN A 108 -10.95 -14.94 8.16
CA ASN A 108 -9.76 -15.16 8.95
C ASN A 108 -8.52 -15.24 8.06
N GLU A 109 -8.58 -15.97 6.94
CA GLU A 109 -7.49 -16.06 5.97
C GLU A 109 -7.12 -14.70 5.38
N ILE A 110 -8.12 -13.87 5.04
CA ILE A 110 -7.88 -12.47 4.64
C ILE A 110 -7.14 -11.70 5.75
N ASN A 111 -7.55 -11.86 7.00
CA ASN A 111 -6.94 -11.14 8.12
C ASN A 111 -5.49 -11.57 8.37
N ASP A 112 -5.22 -12.87 8.32
CA ASP A 112 -3.88 -13.42 8.54
C ASP A 112 -2.91 -12.97 7.44
N MET A 113 -3.35 -12.97 6.17
CA MET A 113 -2.57 -12.44 5.06
C MET A 113 -2.26 -10.94 5.24
N LYS A 114 -3.22 -10.16 5.74
CA LYS A 114 -3.01 -8.73 6.02
C LYS A 114 -2.02 -8.49 7.15
N ILE A 115 -2.03 -9.33 8.20
CA ILE A 115 -1.07 -9.26 9.30
C ILE A 115 0.33 -9.58 8.76
N SER A 116 0.49 -10.71 8.05
CA SER A 116 1.75 -11.13 7.45
C SER A 116 2.34 -10.05 6.53
N THR A 117 1.49 -9.44 5.70
CA THR A 117 1.91 -8.35 4.80
C THR A 117 2.39 -7.12 5.57
N ARG A 118 1.70 -6.74 6.66
CA ARG A 118 2.12 -5.60 7.51
C ARG A 118 3.48 -5.84 8.15
N GLU A 119 3.73 -7.05 8.63
CA GLU A 119 5.02 -7.41 9.26
C GLU A 119 6.15 -7.32 8.24
N LYS A 120 6.00 -7.95 7.07
CA LYS A 120 7.01 -7.88 6.01
C LYS A 120 7.35 -6.45 5.62
N VAL A 121 6.36 -5.56 5.61
CA VAL A 121 6.63 -4.18 5.21
C VAL A 121 7.17 -3.34 6.35
N LYS A 122 6.81 -3.66 7.59
CA LYS A 122 7.50 -3.08 8.74
C LYS A 122 9.01 -3.38 8.66
N ASP A 123 9.38 -4.60 8.30
CA ASP A 123 10.79 -4.97 8.10
C ASP A 123 11.43 -4.17 6.95
N LEU A 124 10.71 -3.94 5.85
CA LEU A 124 11.16 -3.07 4.76
C LEU A 124 11.33 -1.60 5.20
N ILE A 125 10.41 -1.08 6.00
CA ILE A 125 10.48 0.27 6.59
C ILE A 125 11.73 0.38 7.49
N ASP A 126 11.99 -0.63 8.31
CA ASP A 126 13.10 -0.61 9.24
C ASP A 126 14.44 -0.68 8.49
N LYS A 127 14.54 -1.51 7.44
CA LYS A 127 15.69 -1.48 6.50
C LYS A 127 15.88 -0.09 5.89
N GLN A 128 14.82 0.58 5.46
CA GLN A 128 14.91 1.95 4.94
C GLN A 128 15.45 2.95 5.95
N LYS A 129 15.07 2.85 7.22
CA LYS A 129 15.60 3.75 8.26
C LYS A 129 17.10 3.55 8.44
N GLU A 130 17.59 2.31 8.41
CA GLU A 130 19.02 2.00 8.48
C GLU A 130 19.78 2.64 7.31
N TYR A 131 19.24 2.54 6.08
CA TYR A 131 19.84 3.20 4.91
C TYR A 131 19.93 4.72 5.05
N LEU A 132 18.88 5.36 5.57
CA LEU A 132 18.87 6.81 5.77
C LEU A 132 19.85 7.27 6.86
N GLN A 133 20.13 6.44 7.85
CA GLN A 133 21.08 6.75 8.94
C GLN A 133 22.55 6.65 8.50
N ASN A 134 22.87 5.76 7.55
CA ASN A 134 24.25 5.50 7.11
C ASN A 134 24.87 6.57 6.19
N SER A 135 24.23 7.73 6.03
CA SER A 135 24.81 9.04 5.61
C SER A 135 25.54 9.16 4.27
N ASN A 136 25.74 8.08 3.50
CA ASN A 136 26.56 8.13 2.29
C ASN A 136 25.80 8.33 0.97
N TYR A 137 24.47 8.11 0.93
CA TYR A 137 23.57 8.47 -0.19
C TYR A 137 24.20 8.30 -1.59
N SER A 138 24.90 7.19 -1.81
CA SER A 138 25.41 6.79 -3.13
C SER A 138 24.26 6.45 -4.06
N ASP A 139 24.50 6.47 -5.37
CA ASP A 139 23.50 6.03 -6.35
C ASP A 139 23.00 4.60 -6.02
N GLU A 140 23.88 3.69 -5.59
CA GLU A 140 23.51 2.34 -5.10
C GLU A 140 22.55 2.38 -3.91
N SER A 141 22.83 3.18 -2.87
CA SER A 141 21.96 3.27 -1.69
C SER A 141 20.58 3.89 -2.00
N ILE A 142 20.54 4.80 -2.97
CA ILE A 142 19.28 5.40 -3.43
C ILE A 142 18.50 4.37 -4.26
N GLU A 143 19.18 3.59 -5.10
CA GLU A 143 18.55 2.49 -5.84
C GLU A 143 17.94 1.46 -4.90
N GLU A 144 18.69 1.03 -3.87
CA GLU A 144 18.19 0.12 -2.84
C GLU A 144 16.97 0.71 -2.12
N PHE A 145 17.00 2.00 -1.78
CA PHE A 145 15.85 2.68 -1.20
C PHE A 145 14.61 2.62 -2.10
N ILE A 146 14.75 2.93 -3.40
CA ILE A 146 13.65 2.89 -4.37
C ILE A 146 13.14 1.46 -4.55
N ASN A 147 14.02 0.46 -4.62
CA ASN A 147 13.63 -0.94 -4.71
C ASN A 147 12.79 -1.38 -3.50
N VAL A 148 13.14 -0.94 -2.28
CA VAL A 148 12.33 -1.22 -1.10
C VAL A 148 10.91 -0.63 -1.22
N LEU A 149 10.78 0.57 -1.77
CA LEU A 149 9.47 1.18 -2.02
C LEU A 149 8.64 0.38 -3.03
N ILE A 150 9.28 -0.10 -4.11
CA ILE A 150 8.64 -0.94 -5.13
C ILE A 150 8.19 -2.27 -4.52
N SER A 151 9.07 -2.98 -3.81
CA SER A 151 8.75 -4.28 -3.19
C SER A 151 7.60 -4.16 -2.18
N ALA A 152 7.53 -3.06 -1.44
CA ALA A 152 6.42 -2.81 -0.55
C ALA A 152 5.09 -2.57 -1.31
N GLN A 153 5.11 -1.83 -2.42
CA GLN A 153 3.92 -1.68 -3.27
C GLN A 153 3.46 -3.03 -3.86
N GLU A 154 4.39 -3.91 -4.21
CA GLU A 154 4.11 -5.26 -4.71
C GLU A 154 3.46 -6.13 -3.61
N LEU A 155 4.05 -6.19 -2.41
CA LEU A 155 3.45 -6.90 -1.27
C LEU A 155 2.04 -6.41 -0.95
N LYS A 156 1.81 -5.09 -1.05
CA LYS A 156 0.48 -4.51 -0.86
C LYS A 156 -0.49 -4.97 -1.95
N ARG A 157 -0.05 -5.00 -3.21
CA ARG A 157 -0.86 -5.49 -4.33
C ARG A 157 -1.27 -6.94 -4.11
N GLU A 158 -0.30 -7.80 -3.81
CA GLU A 158 -0.55 -9.22 -3.54
C GLU A 158 -1.60 -9.41 -2.43
N SER A 159 -1.50 -8.64 -1.35
CA SER A 159 -2.48 -8.68 -0.27
C SER A 159 -3.88 -8.23 -0.71
N ILE A 160 -3.99 -7.20 -1.55
CA ILE A 160 -5.27 -6.71 -2.07
C ILE A 160 -5.88 -7.72 -3.05
N GLU A 161 -5.08 -8.29 -3.95
CA GLU A 161 -5.54 -9.32 -4.89
C GLU A 161 -5.98 -10.59 -4.16
N PHE A 162 -5.25 -11.00 -3.11
CA PHE A 162 -5.68 -12.07 -2.23
C PHE A 162 -7.03 -11.77 -1.58
N GLU A 163 -7.20 -10.57 -1.00
CA GLU A 163 -8.48 -10.15 -0.44
C GLU A 163 -9.59 -10.18 -1.49
N LYS A 164 -9.34 -9.69 -2.70
CA LYS A 164 -10.31 -9.68 -3.81
C LYS A 164 -10.80 -11.09 -4.11
N ASN A 165 -9.88 -12.03 -4.27
CA ASN A 165 -10.18 -13.41 -4.60
C ASN A 165 -11.03 -14.08 -3.51
N TYR A 166 -10.73 -13.82 -2.24
CA TYR A 166 -11.50 -14.36 -1.12
C TYR A 166 -12.85 -13.67 -0.93
N LEU A 167 -12.96 -12.38 -1.24
CA LEU A 167 -14.25 -11.70 -1.31
C LEU A 167 -15.14 -12.30 -2.40
N HIS A 168 -14.59 -12.64 -3.58
CA HIS A 168 -15.35 -13.36 -4.60
C HIS A 168 -15.82 -14.74 -4.10
N LYS A 169 -14.96 -15.53 -3.46
CA LYS A 169 -15.38 -16.80 -2.82
C LYS A 169 -16.52 -16.61 -1.81
N ILE A 170 -16.45 -15.56 -0.98
CA ILE A 170 -17.54 -15.24 -0.04
C ILE A 170 -18.81 -14.86 -0.80
N ASN A 171 -18.71 -14.08 -1.87
CA ASN A 171 -19.85 -13.68 -2.68
C ASN A 171 -20.53 -14.86 -3.37
N ASP A 172 -19.77 -15.89 -3.78
CA ASP A 172 -20.31 -17.09 -4.40
C ASP A 172 -21.07 -18.00 -3.42
N LEU A 173 -20.87 -17.81 -2.11
CA LEU A 173 -21.57 -18.52 -1.04
C LEU A 173 -22.91 -17.89 -0.62
N ILE A 174 -23.21 -16.68 -1.09
CA ILE A 174 -24.38 -15.88 -0.67
C ILE A 174 -25.41 -15.79 -1.79
#